data_AF-A0A955UF39-F1
#
_entry.id   AF-A0A955UF39-F1
#
_cell.length_a   1.000
_cell.length_b   1.000
_cell.length_c   1.000
_cell.angle_alpha   90.00
_cell.angle_beta   90.00
_cell.angle_gamma   90.00
#
_symmetry.space_group_name_H-M   'P 1'
#
loop_
_entity.id
_entity.type
_entity.pdbx_description
1 polymer ?
#
loop_
_entity_poly.entity_id
_entity_poly.type
_entity_poly.pdbx_seq_one_letter_code
_entity_poly.pdbx_strand_id
1 'polypeptide(L)'
;MSTKYSTHAISFFRSFIERTTRGNLSASWMSDIAGLFMVATDALLKAHKFIVPENGELFDSKWSDFEDLEIRLPFPVIAVEFRTPQKFGPSFQCDNTIALAMNREGLRSFPYLNDYVLRNIEEGNADEVKVGGVAPISESDDFVLIWGISSVVDSERWMVNPHALVFRVSPDSLDLASGLEGCMEMGGKVCPGERGRTVLSLDVLNDLVPIMNTKDAGEDFSGEYGKFLDGVKACKYEVQAVKQLCQVLSCENIKSKIISPDAKLNKKREKSGKVKFFDYHILLISGAEERESEREATSSHSSPRLHWRRGHIRILSRGMERERRVWVRPCMVGNVENGILDKDYRLEKSEV
;
A
#
# COMPACT_ATOMS: atom_id res chain seq x y z
N MET A 1 -4.86 -1.17 -21.61
CA MET A 1 -4.31 -2.52 -21.36
C MET A 1 -4.93 -3.03 -20.07
N SER A 2 -5.30 -4.31 -20.01
CA SER A 2 -5.92 -4.87 -18.80
C SER A 2 -4.89 -4.98 -17.67
N THR A 3 -5.16 -4.28 -16.57
CA THR A 3 -4.45 -4.30 -15.28
C THR A 3 -4.52 -5.70 -14.67
N LYS A 4 -3.48 -6.51 -14.90
CA LYS A 4 -3.36 -7.88 -14.35
C LYS A 4 -1.96 -8.12 -13.83
N TYR A 5 -1.50 -7.22 -12.97
CA TYR A 5 -0.12 -7.11 -12.54
C TYR A 5 0.32 -8.36 -11.77
N SER A 6 -0.51 -8.90 -10.87
CA SER A 6 -0.20 -10.14 -10.15
C SER A 6 0.04 -11.31 -11.10
N THR A 7 -0.71 -11.40 -12.20
CA THR A 7 -0.53 -12.49 -13.17
C THR A 7 0.83 -12.39 -13.86
N HIS A 8 1.26 -11.17 -14.19
CA HIS A 8 2.55 -10.93 -14.84
C HIS A 8 3.70 -11.17 -13.88
N ALA A 9 3.60 -10.65 -12.65
CA ALA A 9 4.58 -10.88 -11.58
C ALA A 9 4.78 -12.37 -11.29
N ILE A 10 3.70 -13.14 -11.08
CA ILE A 10 3.78 -14.59 -10.84
C ILE A 10 4.43 -15.31 -12.04
N SER A 11 4.07 -14.93 -13.27
CA SER A 11 4.65 -15.55 -14.46
C SER A 11 6.16 -15.30 -14.54
N PHE A 12 6.60 -14.09 -14.21
CA PHE A 12 8.01 -13.73 -14.16
C PHE A 12 8.75 -14.51 -13.06
N PHE A 13 8.21 -14.51 -11.83
CA PHE A 13 8.81 -15.22 -10.69
C PHE A 13 8.96 -16.71 -10.93
N ARG A 14 7.91 -17.38 -11.44
CA ARG A 14 7.98 -18.81 -11.78
C ARG A 14 9.07 -19.10 -12.81
N SER A 15 9.14 -18.30 -13.88
CA SER A 15 10.18 -18.43 -14.91
C SER A 15 11.58 -18.21 -14.35
N PHE A 16 11.76 -17.27 -13.41
CA PHE A 16 13.02 -17.08 -12.71
C PHE A 16 13.39 -18.31 -11.87
N ILE A 17 12.47 -18.78 -11.01
CA ILE A 17 12.68 -19.95 -10.14
C ILE A 17 13.02 -21.20 -10.97
N GLU A 18 12.32 -21.45 -12.07
CA GLU A 18 12.58 -22.59 -12.97
C GLU A 18 13.98 -22.52 -13.60
N ARG A 19 14.43 -21.33 -14.01
CA ARG A 19 15.78 -21.15 -14.55
C ARG A 19 16.86 -21.35 -13.47
N THR A 20 16.61 -20.84 -12.27
CA THR A 20 17.55 -20.96 -11.15
C THR A 20 17.67 -22.39 -10.65
N THR A 21 16.57 -23.15 -10.63
CA THR A 21 16.57 -24.57 -10.20
C THR A 21 17.14 -25.53 -11.25
N ARG A 22 17.03 -25.21 -12.55
CA ARG A 22 17.60 -26.04 -13.63
C ARG A 22 19.07 -25.74 -13.93
N GLY A 23 19.50 -24.49 -13.73
CA GLY A 23 20.92 -24.16 -13.78
C GLY A 23 21.59 -24.63 -12.49
N ASN A 24 22.73 -25.33 -12.56
CA ASN A 24 23.62 -25.50 -11.40
C ASN A 24 24.26 -24.14 -11.03
N LEU A 25 23.43 -23.15 -10.70
CA LEU A 25 23.87 -21.82 -10.37
C LEU A 25 24.41 -21.86 -8.94
N SER A 26 25.73 -21.75 -8.83
CA SER A 26 26.50 -22.07 -7.61
C SER A 26 26.54 -20.96 -6.56
N ALA A 27 25.76 -19.89 -6.72
CA ALA A 27 25.84 -18.74 -5.81
C ALA A 27 24.67 -18.74 -4.84
N SER A 28 24.97 -18.73 -3.53
CA SER A 28 24.00 -18.76 -2.43
C SER A 28 22.88 -17.72 -2.59
N TRP A 29 23.23 -16.49 -2.96
CA TRP A 29 22.28 -15.40 -3.15
C TRP A 29 21.19 -15.66 -4.21
N MET A 30 21.46 -16.49 -5.22
CA MET A 30 20.44 -16.84 -6.22
C MET A 30 19.38 -17.75 -5.63
N SER A 31 19.74 -18.62 -4.69
CA SER A 31 18.81 -19.46 -3.94
C SER A 31 17.89 -18.62 -3.06
N ASP A 32 18.44 -17.58 -2.45
CA ASP A 32 17.68 -16.70 -1.57
C ASP A 32 16.68 -15.82 -2.34
N ILE A 33 17.09 -15.25 -3.49
CA ILE A 33 16.15 -14.54 -4.39
C ILE A 33 15.07 -15.49 -4.91
N ALA A 34 15.42 -16.74 -5.23
CA ALA A 34 14.42 -17.73 -5.61
C ALA A 34 13.44 -18.02 -4.48
N GLY A 35 13.92 -18.13 -3.23
CA GLY A 35 13.09 -18.26 -2.03
C GLY A 35 12.13 -17.08 -1.86
N LEU A 36 12.63 -15.85 -2.03
CA LEU A 36 11.82 -14.63 -2.00
C LEU A 36 10.70 -14.66 -3.04
N PHE A 37 11.04 -15.01 -4.28
CA PHE A 37 10.09 -15.11 -5.38
C PHE A 37 9.09 -16.24 -5.19
N MET A 38 9.47 -17.32 -4.52
CA MET A 38 8.55 -18.39 -4.14
C MET A 38 7.51 -17.89 -3.14
N VAL A 39 7.95 -17.19 -2.08
CA VAL A 39 7.06 -16.60 -1.07
C VAL A 39 6.12 -15.58 -1.72
N ALA A 40 6.65 -14.64 -2.50
CA ALA A 40 5.85 -13.65 -3.22
C ALA A 40 4.86 -14.30 -4.20
N THR A 41 5.27 -15.39 -4.87
CA THR A 41 4.38 -16.14 -5.77
C THR A 41 3.22 -16.77 -5.01
N ASP A 42 3.48 -17.47 -3.91
CA ASP A 42 2.43 -18.14 -3.13
C ASP A 42 1.48 -17.12 -2.49
N ALA A 43 2.05 -16.03 -1.98
CA ALA A 43 1.32 -14.88 -1.48
C ALA A 43 0.37 -14.29 -2.52
N LEU A 44 0.89 -13.98 -3.71
CA LEU A 44 0.09 -13.45 -4.81
C LEU A 44 -0.92 -14.47 -5.34
N LEU A 45 -0.73 -15.78 -5.17
CA LEU A 45 -1.75 -16.78 -5.53
C LEU A 45 -2.91 -16.76 -4.53
N LYS A 46 -2.62 -16.64 -3.23
CA LYS A 46 -3.61 -16.64 -2.15
C LYS A 46 -4.33 -15.30 -1.95
N ALA A 47 -3.72 -14.19 -2.38
CA ALA A 47 -4.23 -12.86 -2.10
C ALA A 47 -5.65 -12.58 -2.67
N HIS A 48 -6.44 -11.76 -1.99
CA HIS A 48 -7.60 -11.10 -2.60
C HIS A 48 -7.11 -9.86 -3.36
N LYS A 49 -7.35 -9.81 -4.68
CA LYS A 49 -6.82 -8.74 -5.53
C LYS A 49 -7.79 -7.58 -5.65
N PHE A 50 -7.30 -6.38 -5.44
CA PHE A 50 -7.99 -5.11 -5.63
C PHE A 50 -7.25 -4.31 -6.68
N ILE A 51 -7.99 -3.69 -7.59
CA ILE A 51 -7.42 -2.76 -8.57
C ILE A 51 -7.87 -1.37 -8.16
N VAL A 52 -6.91 -0.46 -7.97
CA VAL A 52 -7.18 0.92 -7.59
C VAL A 52 -6.61 1.88 -8.65
N PRO A 53 -6.98 3.18 -8.63
CA PRO A 53 -6.50 4.16 -9.60
C PRO A 53 -4.97 4.35 -9.56
N GLU A 54 -4.48 5.17 -10.49
CA GLU A 54 -3.07 5.56 -10.52
C GLU A 54 -2.63 6.19 -9.18
N ASN A 55 -1.36 5.98 -8.85
CA ASN A 55 -0.70 6.33 -7.59
C ASN A 55 -1.23 5.64 -6.34
N GLY A 56 -2.19 4.70 -6.49
CA GLY A 56 -2.80 4.04 -5.33
C GLY A 56 -3.81 4.92 -4.60
N GLU A 57 -4.19 6.06 -5.17
CA GLU A 57 -5.02 7.07 -4.51
C GLU A 57 -6.51 6.88 -4.86
N LEU A 58 -7.32 6.64 -3.84
CA LEU A 58 -8.78 6.59 -3.88
C LEU A 58 -9.41 7.94 -3.55
N PHE A 59 -8.76 8.74 -2.71
CA PHE A 59 -9.14 10.12 -2.39
C PHE A 59 -7.92 10.96 -2.07
N ASP A 60 -8.11 12.27 -2.20
CA ASP A 60 -7.14 13.28 -1.79
C ASP A 60 -7.07 13.29 -0.26
N SER A 61 -5.92 12.93 0.26
CA SER A 61 -5.67 12.80 1.70
C SER A 61 -4.24 13.22 1.99
N LYS A 62 -4.04 13.97 3.06
CA LYS A 62 -2.73 14.15 3.65
C LYS A 62 -2.33 12.90 4.43
N TRP A 63 -1.04 12.72 4.67
CA TRP A 63 -0.57 11.58 5.45
C TRP A 63 -1.06 11.66 6.91
N SER A 64 -1.22 12.89 7.44
CA SER A 64 -1.85 13.20 8.72
C SER A 64 -3.32 12.76 8.82
N ASP A 65 -4.05 12.63 7.70
CA ASP A 65 -5.45 12.17 7.73
C ASP A 65 -5.57 10.68 8.15
N PHE A 66 -4.44 9.98 8.34
CA PHE A 66 -4.36 8.56 8.71
C PHE A 66 -3.86 8.29 10.14
N GLU A 67 -3.75 9.31 10.99
CA GLU A 67 -3.18 9.20 12.35
C GLU A 67 -3.97 8.26 13.28
N ASP A 68 -5.29 8.27 13.16
CA ASP A 68 -6.21 7.55 14.05
C ASP A 68 -6.71 6.20 13.51
N LEU A 69 -6.21 5.75 12.34
CA LEU A 69 -6.78 4.58 11.69
C LEU A 69 -6.02 3.29 12.00
N GLU A 70 -6.66 2.44 12.80
CA GLU A 70 -6.29 1.03 12.92
C GLU A 70 -6.46 0.32 11.55
N ILE A 71 -5.35 -0.14 10.96
CA ILE A 71 -5.38 -0.88 9.69
C ILE A 71 -5.86 -2.30 9.99
N ARG A 72 -7.12 -2.59 9.67
CA ARG A 72 -7.67 -3.95 9.67
C ARG A 72 -7.87 -4.43 8.25
N LEU A 73 -7.11 -5.43 7.83
CA LEU A 73 -7.25 -5.98 6.48
C LEU A 73 -8.59 -6.70 6.33
N PRO A 74 -9.27 -6.56 5.17
CA PRO A 74 -10.55 -7.22 4.91
C PRO A 74 -10.40 -8.73 4.69
N PHE A 75 -9.19 -9.19 4.36
CA PHE A 75 -8.84 -10.60 4.16
C PHE A 75 -7.42 -10.85 4.70
N PRO A 76 -7.07 -12.10 5.05
CA PRO A 76 -5.76 -12.41 5.61
C PRO A 76 -4.59 -12.02 4.70
N VAL A 77 -4.78 -12.12 3.38
CA VAL A 77 -3.81 -11.70 2.36
C VAL A 77 -4.55 -10.90 1.30
N ILE A 78 -4.08 -9.69 1.01
CA ILE A 78 -4.59 -8.85 -0.09
C ILE A 78 -3.46 -8.40 -1.01
N ALA A 79 -3.80 -8.10 -2.26
CA ALA A 79 -2.90 -7.48 -3.22
C ALA A 79 -3.60 -6.28 -3.85
N VAL A 80 -3.02 -5.09 -3.71
CA VAL A 80 -3.55 -3.85 -4.27
C VAL A 80 -2.72 -3.48 -5.50
N GLU A 81 -3.32 -3.56 -6.68
CA GLU A 81 -2.67 -3.30 -7.96
C GLU A 81 -2.95 -1.87 -8.42
N PHE A 82 -1.90 -1.12 -8.72
CA PHE A 82 -1.99 0.25 -9.21
C PHE A 82 -0.78 0.63 -10.06
N ARG A 83 -0.91 1.71 -10.81
CA ARG A 83 0.19 2.28 -11.59
C ARG A 83 0.82 3.40 -10.79
N THR A 84 2.12 3.36 -10.55
CA THR A 84 2.84 4.49 -9.96
C THR A 84 4.16 4.65 -10.70
N PRO A 85 4.37 5.76 -11.43
CA PRO A 85 5.66 6.07 -12.01
C PRO A 85 6.64 6.44 -10.89
N GLN A 86 7.28 5.43 -10.30
CA GLN A 86 8.32 5.62 -9.30
C GLN A 86 9.68 5.64 -9.99
N LYS A 87 10.56 6.56 -9.57
CA LYS A 87 11.97 6.55 -9.96
C LYS A 87 12.81 6.16 -8.77
N PHE A 88 13.49 5.03 -8.88
CA PHE A 88 14.49 4.57 -7.92
C PHE A 88 15.88 4.96 -8.46
N GLY A 89 16.36 6.13 -8.03
CA GLY A 89 17.59 6.71 -8.53
C GLY A 89 17.52 7.09 -10.02
N PRO A 90 18.66 7.33 -10.67
CA PRO A 90 18.71 7.81 -12.07
C PRO A 90 18.36 6.72 -13.10
N SER A 91 18.47 5.44 -12.73
CA SER A 91 18.49 4.33 -13.69
C SER A 91 17.29 3.40 -13.63
N PHE A 92 16.47 3.45 -12.59
CA PHE A 92 15.33 2.55 -12.44
C PHE A 92 14.03 3.33 -12.40
N GLN A 93 13.20 3.14 -13.42
CA GLN A 93 11.81 3.56 -13.37
C GLN A 93 10.94 2.32 -13.18
N CYS A 94 9.97 2.42 -12.28
CA CYS A 94 8.92 1.44 -12.11
C CYS A 94 7.59 2.07 -12.49
N ASP A 95 6.74 1.30 -13.18
CA ASP A 95 5.47 1.81 -13.70
C ASP A 95 4.26 1.15 -13.03
N ASN A 96 4.30 -0.16 -12.82
CA ASN A 96 3.21 -0.92 -12.21
C ASN A 96 3.65 -1.44 -10.85
N THR A 97 2.78 -1.29 -9.86
CA THR A 97 3.05 -1.63 -8.47
C THR A 97 1.94 -2.53 -7.92
N ILE A 98 2.32 -3.45 -7.06
CA ILE A 98 1.45 -4.31 -6.27
C ILE A 98 1.85 -4.12 -4.81
N ALA A 99 0.94 -3.58 -4.00
CA ALA A 99 1.08 -3.63 -2.55
C ALA A 99 0.49 -4.94 -2.03
N LEU A 100 1.37 -5.87 -1.66
CA LEU A 100 1.00 -7.14 -1.04
C LEU A 100 0.92 -6.93 0.47
N ALA A 101 -0.26 -7.07 1.06
CA ALA A 101 -0.44 -6.92 2.50
C ALA A 101 -0.97 -8.19 3.14
N MET A 102 -0.45 -8.51 4.33
CA MET A 102 -0.81 -9.69 5.11
C MET A 102 -1.04 -9.31 6.55
N ASN A 103 -2.10 -9.83 7.15
CA ASN A 103 -2.20 -9.84 8.61
C ASN A 103 -1.49 -11.09 9.15
N ARG A 104 -1.52 -11.24 10.47
CA ARG A 104 -0.91 -12.40 11.14
C ARG A 104 -1.45 -13.76 10.68
N GLU A 105 -2.77 -13.87 10.47
CA GLU A 105 -3.39 -15.09 9.95
C GLU A 105 -2.88 -15.43 8.54
N GLY A 106 -2.76 -14.41 7.69
CA GLY A 106 -2.20 -14.54 6.34
C GLY A 106 -0.75 -15.03 6.40
N LEU A 107 0.06 -14.44 7.28
CA LEU A 107 1.46 -14.78 7.43
C LEU A 107 1.68 -16.24 7.84
N ARG A 108 0.83 -16.80 8.73
CA ARG A 108 0.87 -18.22 9.14
C ARG A 108 0.76 -19.21 7.98
N SER A 109 0.23 -18.77 6.83
CA SER A 109 0.18 -19.58 5.61
C SER A 109 1.54 -19.72 4.91
N PHE A 110 2.59 -19.08 5.42
CA PHE A 110 3.95 -19.05 4.88
C PHE A 110 4.98 -19.28 6.01
N PRO A 111 5.14 -20.53 6.51
CA PRO A 111 5.92 -20.81 7.72
C PRO A 111 7.33 -20.20 7.71
N TYR A 112 8.06 -20.30 6.61
CA TYR A 112 9.40 -19.71 6.50
C TYR A 112 9.40 -18.18 6.66
N LEU A 113 8.49 -17.49 5.98
CA LEU A 113 8.36 -16.03 6.09
C LEU A 113 7.85 -15.65 7.49
N ASN A 114 6.90 -16.41 8.04
CA ASN A 114 6.39 -16.22 9.40
C ASN A 114 7.51 -16.33 10.43
N ASP A 115 8.30 -17.39 10.37
CA ASP A 115 9.41 -17.62 11.29
C ASP A 115 10.50 -16.55 11.12
N TYR A 116 10.80 -16.13 9.89
CA TYR A 116 11.74 -15.05 9.62
C TYR A 116 11.25 -13.71 10.20
N VAL A 117 10.00 -13.33 9.93
CA VAL A 117 9.41 -12.07 10.41
C VAL A 117 9.35 -12.07 11.94
N LEU A 118 8.85 -13.15 12.55
CA LEU A 118 8.77 -13.29 14.01
C LEU A 118 10.16 -13.28 14.65
N ARG A 119 11.14 -13.98 14.07
CA ARG A 119 12.52 -13.97 14.57
C ARG A 119 13.13 -12.57 14.53
N ASN A 120 13.02 -11.86 13.40
CA ASN A 120 13.58 -10.50 13.29
C ASN A 120 12.88 -9.51 14.23
N ILE A 121 11.60 -9.73 14.49
CA ILE A 121 10.80 -9.00 15.48
C ILE A 121 11.27 -9.29 16.91
N GLU A 122 11.45 -10.57 17.27
CA GLU A 122 11.78 -11.04 18.63
C GLU A 122 13.23 -10.76 19.01
N GLU A 123 14.16 -10.97 18.06
CA GLU A 123 15.60 -10.76 18.25
C GLU A 123 16.00 -9.28 18.21
N GLY A 124 15.08 -8.38 17.83
CA GLY A 124 15.40 -6.96 17.62
C GLY A 124 16.36 -6.72 16.45
N ASN A 125 16.45 -7.69 15.53
CA ASN A 125 17.30 -7.65 14.32
C ASN A 125 16.63 -6.92 13.14
N ALA A 126 15.35 -6.56 13.25
CA ALA A 126 14.85 -5.45 12.45
C ALA A 126 15.67 -4.22 12.84
N ASP A 127 16.29 -3.53 11.87
CA ASP A 127 17.02 -2.29 12.14
C ASP A 127 16.12 -1.37 12.96
N GLU A 128 16.33 -1.36 14.28
CA GLU A 128 15.59 -0.52 15.20
C GLU A 128 16.06 0.90 14.91
N VAL A 129 15.42 1.56 13.94
CA VAL A 129 15.32 3.00 14.06
C VAL A 129 14.45 3.24 15.28
N LYS A 130 15.10 3.41 16.43
CA LYS A 130 14.52 3.81 17.72
C LYS A 130 13.97 5.23 17.61
N VAL A 131 12.95 5.42 16.77
CA VAL A 131 12.04 6.55 16.87
C VAL A 131 11.12 6.24 18.05
N GLY A 132 11.61 6.44 19.28
CA GLY A 132 10.75 6.57 20.46
C GLY A 132 10.64 5.40 21.44
N GLY A 133 11.62 4.49 21.55
CA GLY A 133 11.69 3.52 22.67
C GLY A 133 10.50 2.56 22.71
N VAL A 134 10.58 1.48 21.92
CA VAL A 134 9.47 0.56 21.67
C VAL A 134 9.75 -0.81 22.33
N ALA A 135 8.71 -1.48 22.82
CA ALA A 135 8.78 -2.86 23.30
C ALA A 135 8.68 -3.87 22.13
N PRO A 136 9.35 -5.03 22.19
CA PRO A 136 9.27 -6.08 21.17
C PRO A 136 7.82 -6.38 20.78
N ILE A 137 7.54 -6.62 19.49
CA ILE A 137 6.23 -7.13 19.08
C ILE A 137 6.15 -8.56 19.63
N SER A 138 5.21 -8.77 20.53
CA SER A 138 4.98 -10.05 21.19
C SER A 138 4.24 -11.02 20.28
N GLU A 139 4.31 -12.29 20.62
CA GLU A 139 3.44 -13.33 20.06
C GLU A 139 1.94 -13.08 20.33
N SER A 140 1.54 -12.02 21.05
CA SER A 140 0.13 -11.66 21.23
C SER A 140 -0.32 -10.49 20.37
N ASP A 141 0.60 -9.78 19.72
CA ASP A 141 0.27 -8.57 18.98
C ASP A 141 -0.33 -8.87 17.60
N ASP A 142 -1.32 -8.08 17.22
CA ASP A 142 -1.80 -8.00 15.85
C ASP A 142 -0.91 -7.05 15.06
N PHE A 143 -0.64 -7.42 13.81
CA PHE A 143 0.15 -6.58 12.90
C PHE A 143 -0.28 -6.80 11.45
N VAL A 144 0.11 -5.84 10.61
CA VAL A 144 0.00 -5.90 9.15
C VAL A 144 1.39 -5.75 8.54
N LEU A 145 1.81 -6.73 7.75
CA LEU A 145 2.98 -6.66 6.89
C LEU A 145 2.55 -6.11 5.53
N ILE A 146 3.23 -5.08 5.02
CA ILE A 146 3.02 -4.53 3.68
C ILE A 146 4.32 -4.63 2.89
N TRP A 147 4.23 -5.16 1.67
CA TRP A 147 5.38 -5.44 0.83
C TRP A 147 5.13 -5.02 -0.63
N GLY A 148 6.04 -4.23 -1.19
CA GLY A 148 5.93 -3.73 -2.56
C GLY A 148 6.48 -4.70 -3.60
N ILE A 149 5.78 -4.84 -4.72
CA ILE A 149 6.24 -5.58 -5.90
C ILE A 149 6.03 -4.69 -7.12
N SER A 150 7.10 -4.41 -7.87
CA SER A 150 7.08 -3.40 -8.93
C SER A 150 7.63 -3.95 -10.25
N SER A 151 7.03 -3.53 -11.36
CA SER A 151 7.55 -3.81 -12.70
C SER A 151 8.60 -2.79 -13.07
N VAL A 152 9.75 -3.23 -13.57
CA VAL A 152 10.81 -2.34 -14.07
C VAL A 152 10.50 -1.95 -15.51
N VAL A 153 10.44 -0.65 -15.76
CA VAL A 153 10.20 -0.06 -17.08
C VAL A 153 11.19 -0.60 -18.11
N ASP A 154 10.72 -0.79 -19.34
CA ASP A 154 11.49 -1.27 -20.50
C ASP A 154 12.13 -2.66 -20.40
N SER A 155 11.85 -3.43 -19.32
CA SER A 155 12.50 -4.73 -19.13
C SER A 155 11.56 -5.94 -19.02
N GLU A 156 10.24 -5.72 -18.94
CA GLU A 156 9.23 -6.74 -18.57
C GLU A 156 9.56 -7.51 -17.27
N ARG A 157 10.54 -7.03 -16.47
CA ARG A 157 10.96 -7.66 -15.22
C ARG A 157 10.10 -7.19 -14.07
N TRP A 158 9.94 -8.08 -13.10
CA TRP A 158 9.33 -7.76 -11.82
C TRP A 158 10.36 -7.87 -10.72
N MET A 159 10.32 -6.93 -9.79
CA MET A 159 11.16 -6.90 -8.62
C MET A 159 10.28 -6.88 -7.40
N VAL A 160 10.76 -7.55 -6.36
CA VAL A 160 10.18 -7.45 -5.04
C VAL A 160 11.00 -6.41 -4.29
N ASN A 161 10.34 -5.42 -3.69
CA ASN A 161 11.01 -4.34 -2.98
C ASN A 161 11.79 -4.94 -1.78
N PRO A 162 13.08 -4.61 -1.57
CA PRO A 162 13.83 -5.07 -0.41
C PRO A 162 13.16 -4.78 0.94
N HIS A 163 12.41 -3.68 1.01
CA HIS A 163 11.81 -3.20 2.24
C HIS A 163 10.38 -3.69 2.36
N ALA A 164 10.06 -4.25 3.52
CA ALA A 164 8.69 -4.50 3.95
C ALA A 164 8.41 -3.71 5.23
N LEU A 165 7.21 -3.15 5.33
CA LEU A 165 6.81 -2.37 6.51
C LEU A 165 5.86 -3.20 7.38
N VAL A 166 6.17 -3.29 8.67
CA VAL A 166 5.30 -3.92 9.67
C VAL A 166 4.63 -2.85 10.50
N PHE A 167 3.30 -2.88 10.53
CA PHE A 167 2.46 -2.00 11.32
C PHE A 167 1.84 -2.78 12.48
N ARG A 168 2.11 -2.37 13.72
CA ARG A 168 1.41 -2.91 14.89
C ARG A 168 -0.02 -2.38 14.91
N VAL A 169 -0.96 -3.28 15.20
CA VAL A 169 -2.38 -3.01 15.33
C VAL A 169 -2.68 -3.10 16.83
N SER A 170 -2.50 -2.01 17.57
CA SER A 170 -2.86 -1.95 18.99
C SER A 170 -4.10 -1.06 19.17
N PRO A 171 -5.09 -1.46 19.98
CA PRO A 171 -6.21 -0.59 20.38
C PRO A 171 -5.75 0.71 21.04
N ASP A 172 -4.58 0.69 21.67
CA ASP A 172 -3.99 1.83 22.39
C ASP A 172 -2.97 2.62 21.55
N SER A 173 -2.67 2.20 20.31
CA SER A 173 -1.79 2.94 19.39
C SER A 173 -2.59 3.95 18.57
N LEU A 174 -3.23 4.89 19.26
CA LEU A 174 -3.84 6.10 18.70
C LEU A 174 -2.74 7.13 18.43
N ASP A 175 -1.87 6.91 17.43
CA ASP A 175 -1.17 7.97 16.68
C ASP A 175 -0.10 7.35 15.74
N LEU A 176 -0.45 7.07 14.48
CA LEU A 176 0.47 6.39 13.56
C LEU A 176 1.15 7.32 12.53
N ALA A 177 0.63 8.53 12.27
CA ALA A 177 1.06 9.33 11.11
C ALA A 177 1.88 10.60 11.44
N SER A 178 1.80 11.13 12.66
CA SER A 178 2.59 12.27 13.11
C SER A 178 4.11 11.98 13.08
N GLY A 179 4.50 10.72 13.28
CA GLY A 179 5.90 10.28 13.18
C GLY A 179 6.44 10.22 11.75
N LEU A 180 5.62 9.88 10.76
CA LEU A 180 6.05 9.75 9.35
C LEU A 180 6.12 11.10 8.64
N GLU A 181 5.16 12.01 8.89
CA GLU A 181 5.25 13.40 8.41
C GLU A 181 6.41 14.13 9.09
N GLY A 182 6.61 13.97 10.41
CA GLY A 182 7.78 14.51 11.11
C GLY A 182 9.12 13.99 10.57
N CYS A 183 9.22 12.71 10.20
CA CYS A 183 10.43 12.14 9.59
C CYS A 183 10.65 12.61 8.14
N MET A 184 9.58 12.86 7.37
CA MET A 184 9.65 13.35 5.99
C MET A 184 9.88 14.86 5.89
N GLU A 185 9.38 15.66 6.83
CA GLU A 185 9.45 17.13 6.83
C GLU A 185 10.65 17.70 7.60
N MET A 186 11.18 17.03 8.63
CA MET A 186 12.16 17.64 9.57
C MET A 186 13.65 17.46 9.26
N GLY A 187 14.06 17.02 8.07
CA GLY A 187 15.48 17.00 7.70
C GLY A 187 16.43 16.34 8.73
N GLY A 188 15.95 15.33 9.48
CA GLY A 188 16.78 14.54 10.40
C GLY A 188 16.79 14.90 11.89
N LYS A 189 15.79 15.59 12.46
CA LYS A 189 15.68 15.74 13.93
C LYS A 189 14.34 15.24 14.48
N VAL A 190 14.38 14.17 15.28
CA VAL A 190 13.22 13.61 16.00
C VAL A 190 13.28 14.03 17.47
N CYS A 191 12.14 14.50 18.01
CA CYS A 191 11.97 14.77 19.45
C CYS A 191 11.62 13.47 20.21
N PRO A 192 12.24 13.20 21.37
CA PRO A 192 11.93 12.04 22.19
C PRO A 192 10.72 12.34 23.10
N GLY A 193 9.63 11.60 22.90
CA GLY A 193 8.56 11.52 23.90
C GLY A 193 7.18 11.41 23.29
N GLU A 194 6.73 10.19 23.00
CA GLU A 194 5.33 9.77 23.08
C GLU A 194 5.26 8.25 22.83
N ARG A 195 4.65 7.52 23.78
CA ARG A 195 4.54 6.06 23.78
C ARG A 195 3.52 5.59 22.75
N GLY A 196 3.78 4.47 22.06
CA GLY A 196 2.77 3.72 21.30
C GLY A 196 3.01 3.52 19.79
N ARG A 197 4.19 3.88 19.27
CA ARG A 197 4.44 4.00 17.83
C ARG A 197 5.38 2.89 17.33
N THR A 198 5.02 2.12 16.31
CA THR A 198 5.98 1.19 15.67
C THR A 198 5.67 0.97 14.19
N VAL A 199 6.57 1.49 13.35
CA VAL A 199 6.72 1.07 11.95
C VAL A 199 8.09 0.43 11.87
N LEU A 200 8.16 -0.88 11.67
CA LEU A 200 9.43 -1.56 11.44
C LEU A 200 9.68 -1.59 9.93
N SER A 201 10.83 -1.09 9.49
CA SER A 201 11.37 -1.52 8.20
C SER A 201 12.04 -2.86 8.44
N LEU A 202 11.46 -3.91 7.90
CA LEU A 202 12.17 -5.15 7.70
C LEU A 202 12.94 -4.99 6.40
N ASP A 203 14.26 -4.88 6.53
CA ASP A 203 15.15 -5.15 5.42
C ASP A 203 15.18 -6.66 5.25
N VAL A 204 14.13 -7.20 4.62
CA VAL A 204 13.98 -8.62 4.29
C VAL A 204 15.18 -9.11 3.46
N LEU A 205 15.91 -8.18 2.85
CA LEU A 205 17.09 -8.41 2.05
C LEU A 205 18.41 -7.98 2.72
N ASN A 206 18.55 -7.56 3.98
CA ASN A 206 19.87 -7.14 4.49
C ASN A 206 20.95 -8.25 4.41
N ASP A 207 20.55 -9.53 4.52
CA ASP A 207 21.43 -10.68 4.24
C ASP A 207 21.70 -10.92 2.73
N LEU A 208 20.99 -10.21 1.85
CA LEU A 208 20.96 -10.33 0.38
C LEU A 208 21.41 -9.06 -0.37
N VAL A 209 21.56 -7.95 0.35
CA VAL A 209 21.93 -6.60 -0.12
C VAL A 209 23.38 -6.40 -0.59
N PRO A 210 24.40 -7.27 -0.33
CA PRO A 210 25.74 -7.03 -0.85
C PRO A 210 25.82 -6.87 -2.39
N ILE A 211 24.77 -7.25 -3.13
CA ILE A 211 24.78 -7.40 -4.59
C ILE A 211 24.08 -6.24 -5.32
N MET A 212 23.23 -5.46 -4.63
CA MET A 212 22.54 -4.31 -5.25
C MET A 212 23.18 -2.95 -4.94
N ASN A 213 24.20 -2.90 -4.07
CA ASN A 213 25.00 -1.70 -3.87
C ASN A 213 25.91 -1.45 -5.07
N THR A 214 25.44 -0.65 -6.01
CA THR A 214 26.31 0.09 -6.93
C THR A 214 27.22 0.98 -6.11
N LYS A 215 28.55 0.79 -6.24
CA LYS A 215 29.64 1.45 -5.50
C LYS A 215 29.75 2.99 -5.66
N ASP A 216 28.71 3.69 -6.10
CA ASP A 216 28.80 5.09 -6.52
C ASP A 216 28.10 6.11 -5.59
N ALA A 217 27.55 5.70 -4.45
CA ALA A 217 27.06 6.66 -3.45
C ALA A 217 28.18 6.95 -2.44
N GLY A 218 28.86 8.08 -2.64
CA GLY A 218 29.87 8.61 -1.71
C GLY A 218 29.34 8.75 -0.29
N GLU A 219 30.20 8.39 0.66
CA GLU A 219 29.94 8.39 2.10
C GLU A 219 29.67 9.80 2.64
N ASP A 220 28.63 9.97 3.48
CA ASP A 220 28.77 10.75 4.73
C ASP A 220 27.63 10.46 5.74
N PHE A 221 28.00 10.41 7.02
CA PHE A 221 27.24 10.17 8.27
C PHE A 221 25.69 10.09 8.17
N SER A 222 25.11 8.93 7.81
CA SER A 222 23.64 8.71 7.75
C SER A 222 23.19 7.22 7.59
N GLY A 223 24.09 6.26 7.75
CA GLY A 223 24.08 4.95 7.07
C GLY A 223 22.96 3.92 7.34
N GLU A 224 22.18 4.04 8.41
CA GLU A 224 21.00 3.16 8.69
C GLU A 224 19.69 3.94 8.65
N TYR A 225 19.66 5.13 9.27
CA TYR A 225 18.50 6.04 9.22
C TYR A 225 18.17 6.51 7.80
N GLY A 226 19.18 6.79 6.97
CA GLY A 226 19.01 7.12 5.56
C GLY A 226 18.38 5.97 4.77
N LYS A 227 18.85 4.73 5.01
CA LYS A 227 18.27 3.53 4.39
C LYS A 227 16.84 3.28 4.82
N PHE A 228 16.51 3.48 6.10
CA PHE A 228 15.14 3.41 6.61
C PHE A 228 14.24 4.46 5.94
N LEU A 229 14.68 5.72 5.86
CA LEU A 229 13.91 6.77 5.20
C LEU A 229 13.73 6.49 3.70
N ASP A 230 14.73 5.93 3.04
CA ASP A 230 14.65 5.51 1.65
C ASP A 230 13.69 4.33 1.48
N GLY A 231 13.70 3.35 2.39
CA GLY A 231 12.73 2.25 2.44
C GLY A 231 11.29 2.72 2.69
N VAL A 232 11.10 3.65 3.63
CA VAL A 232 9.81 4.28 3.90
C VAL A 232 9.30 5.07 2.70
N LYS A 233 10.16 5.86 2.04
CA LYS A 233 9.83 6.56 0.79
C LYS A 233 9.51 5.57 -0.33
N ALA A 234 10.25 4.46 -0.41
CA ALA A 234 10.08 3.41 -1.40
C ALA A 234 8.77 2.63 -1.23
N CYS A 235 8.22 2.57 -0.01
CA CYS A 235 6.95 1.89 0.29
C CYS A 235 5.77 2.86 0.51
N LYS A 236 5.99 4.17 0.31
CA LYS A 236 5.00 5.22 0.59
C LYS A 236 3.67 4.93 -0.11
N TYR A 237 3.73 4.66 -1.41
CA TYR A 237 2.54 4.46 -2.23
C TYR A 237 1.80 3.17 -1.86
N GLU A 238 2.54 2.11 -1.53
CA GLU A 238 1.99 0.82 -1.14
C GLU A 238 1.22 0.92 0.16
N VAL A 239 1.80 1.58 1.17
CA VAL A 239 1.15 1.82 2.46
C VAL A 239 -0.08 2.69 2.28
N GLN A 240 0.04 3.78 1.51
CA GLN A 240 -1.08 4.68 1.23
C GLN A 240 -2.23 3.94 0.54
N ALA A 241 -1.93 3.14 -0.50
CA ALA A 241 -2.93 2.36 -1.22
C ALA A 241 -3.67 1.38 -0.31
N VAL A 242 -2.94 0.64 0.54
CA VAL A 242 -3.53 -0.31 1.49
C VAL A 242 -4.38 0.42 2.53
N LYS A 243 -3.89 1.51 3.11
CA LYS A 243 -4.63 2.32 4.10
C LYS A 243 -5.92 2.87 3.52
N GLN A 244 -5.84 3.56 2.38
CA GLN A 244 -7.01 4.14 1.74
C GLN A 244 -8.02 3.07 1.34
N LEU A 245 -7.57 1.91 0.83
CA LEU A 245 -8.45 0.80 0.54
C LEU A 245 -9.19 0.30 1.77
N CYS A 246 -8.50 0.11 2.89
CA CYS A 246 -9.11 -0.33 4.15
C CYS A 246 -10.13 0.71 4.66
N GLN A 247 -9.83 2.01 4.54
CA GLN A 247 -10.78 3.06 4.90
C GLN A 247 -12.05 3.04 4.04
N VAL A 248 -11.89 2.91 2.71
CA VAL A 248 -13.04 2.87 1.80
C VAL A 248 -13.86 1.61 2.06
N LEU A 249 -13.24 0.45 2.28
CA LEU A 249 -13.94 -0.79 2.63
C LEU A 249 -14.66 -0.72 3.98
N SER A 250 -14.19 0.11 4.92
CA SER A 250 -14.87 0.35 6.20
C SER A 250 -16.14 1.19 6.09
N CYS A 251 -16.40 1.83 4.93
CA CYS A 251 -17.59 2.64 4.74
C CYS A 251 -18.85 1.78 4.55
N GLU A 252 -19.93 2.11 5.27
CA GLU A 252 -21.17 1.34 5.30
C GLU A 252 -21.83 1.19 3.91
N ASN A 253 -21.71 2.25 3.10
CA ASN A 253 -22.26 2.31 1.76
C ASN A 253 -21.31 1.75 0.69
N ILE A 254 -20.16 1.18 1.03
CA ILE A 254 -19.28 0.51 0.07
C ILE A 254 -19.56 -0.99 0.09
N LYS A 255 -19.61 -1.60 -1.11
CA LYS A 255 -19.70 -3.04 -1.33
C LYS A 255 -18.63 -3.46 -2.30
N SER A 256 -18.06 -4.66 -2.13
CA SER A 256 -17.17 -5.25 -3.12
C SER A 256 -17.98 -6.11 -4.10
N LYS A 257 -17.62 -6.04 -5.39
CA LYS A 257 -18.10 -6.96 -6.41
C LYS A 257 -16.91 -7.66 -7.03
N ILE A 258 -17.01 -8.99 -7.13
CA ILE A 258 -16.01 -9.82 -7.79
C ILE A 258 -16.25 -9.79 -9.30
N ILE A 259 -15.20 -9.54 -10.07
CA ILE A 259 -15.17 -9.71 -11.51
C ILE A 259 -14.26 -10.89 -11.84
N SER A 260 -14.85 -11.92 -12.43
CA SER A 260 -14.13 -13.10 -12.88
C SER A 260 -13.67 -12.96 -14.34
N PRO A 261 -12.44 -13.37 -14.67
CA PRO A 261 -11.98 -13.46 -16.06
C PRO A 261 -12.76 -14.49 -16.88
N ASP A 262 -12.79 -14.32 -18.20
CA ASP A 262 -13.41 -15.28 -19.13
C ASP A 262 -12.82 -16.69 -18.96
N ALA A 263 -13.69 -17.67 -18.71
CA ALA A 263 -13.33 -19.07 -18.51
C ALA A 263 -12.61 -19.68 -19.73
N LYS A 264 -12.99 -19.31 -20.96
CA LYS A 264 -12.32 -19.77 -22.19
C LYS A 264 -10.89 -19.23 -22.26
N LEU A 265 -10.69 -17.98 -21.87
CA LEU A 265 -9.38 -17.35 -21.83
C LEU A 265 -8.47 -18.04 -20.81
N ASN A 266 -8.99 -18.34 -19.62
CA ASN A 266 -8.27 -19.11 -18.60
C ASN A 266 -7.94 -20.54 -19.04
N LYS A 267 -8.89 -21.25 -19.66
CA LYS A 267 -8.66 -22.58 -20.23
C LYS A 267 -7.57 -22.57 -21.32
N LYS A 268 -7.54 -21.53 -22.15
CA LYS A 268 -6.46 -21.35 -23.15
C LYS A 268 -5.11 -21.14 -22.47
N ARG A 269 -5.05 -20.32 -21.42
CA ARG A 269 -3.81 -20.05 -20.67
C ARG A 269 -3.29 -21.31 -19.99
N GLU A 270 -4.16 -22.09 -19.35
CA GLU A 270 -3.80 -23.37 -18.74
C GLU A 270 -3.21 -24.34 -19.77
N LYS A 271 -3.85 -24.49 -20.93
CA LYS A 271 -3.33 -25.34 -22.02
C LYS A 271 -1.95 -24.90 -22.50
N SER A 272 -1.61 -23.62 -22.37
CA SER A 272 -0.30 -23.08 -22.70
C SER A 272 0.67 -23.05 -21.51
N GLY A 273 0.34 -23.66 -20.37
CA GLY A 273 1.15 -23.64 -19.15
C GLY A 273 1.25 -22.26 -18.48
N LYS A 274 0.42 -21.29 -18.88
CA LYS A 274 0.43 -19.92 -18.35
C LYS A 274 -0.48 -19.80 -17.14
N VAL A 275 -0.08 -18.95 -16.20
CA VAL A 275 -0.85 -18.62 -14.98
C VAL A 275 -2.24 -18.11 -15.38
N LYS A 276 -3.30 -18.65 -14.76
CA LYS A 276 -4.67 -18.17 -14.96
C LYS A 276 -4.80 -16.72 -14.52
N PHE A 277 -5.70 -15.99 -15.16
CA PHE A 277 -6.13 -14.72 -14.62
C PHE A 277 -6.96 -14.95 -13.36
N PHE A 278 -6.82 -14.04 -12.40
CA PHE A 278 -7.50 -14.10 -11.12
C PHE A 278 -8.79 -13.30 -11.14
N ASP A 279 -9.68 -13.68 -10.22
CA ASP A 279 -10.78 -12.83 -9.80
C ASP A 279 -10.24 -11.56 -9.14
N TYR A 280 -10.86 -10.42 -9.42
CA TYR A 280 -10.52 -9.16 -8.78
C TYR A 280 -11.77 -8.47 -8.23
N HIS A 281 -11.56 -7.73 -7.15
CA HIS A 281 -12.60 -6.96 -6.49
C HIS A 281 -12.63 -5.55 -7.08
N ILE A 282 -13.82 -5.08 -7.42
CA ILE A 282 -14.12 -3.67 -7.64
C ILE A 282 -14.98 -3.14 -6.50
N LEU A 283 -14.82 -1.87 -6.17
CA LEU A 283 -15.60 -1.21 -5.12
C LEU A 283 -16.84 -0.54 -5.74
N LEU A 284 -18.01 -0.83 -5.19
CA LEU A 284 -19.29 -0.28 -5.58
C LEU A 284 -19.85 0.59 -4.44
N ILE A 285 -20.29 1.79 -4.77
CA ILE A 285 -20.94 2.68 -3.82
C ILE A 285 -22.45 2.43 -3.90
N SER A 286 -23.05 1.94 -2.82
CA SER A 286 -24.48 1.67 -2.65
C SER A 286 -25.31 2.96 -2.64
N GLY A 287 -26.61 2.87 -2.96
CA GLY A 287 -27.49 4.04 -3.03
C GLY A 287 -27.14 4.97 -4.18
N ALA A 288 -26.79 4.39 -5.35
CA ALA A 288 -26.58 5.09 -6.61
C ALA A 288 -27.88 5.33 -7.39
N GLU A 289 -29.05 5.14 -6.76
CA GLU A 289 -30.27 5.64 -7.37
C GLU A 289 -30.22 7.16 -7.36
N GLU A 290 -30.39 7.77 -8.53
CA GLU A 290 -30.62 9.20 -8.69
C GLU A 290 -31.84 9.56 -7.85
N ARG A 291 -31.62 9.96 -6.60
CA ARG A 291 -32.56 10.85 -5.95
C ARG A 291 -32.39 12.16 -6.67
N GLU A 292 -33.20 12.39 -7.70
CA GLU A 292 -33.61 13.74 -8.08
C GLU A 292 -34.00 14.43 -6.78
N SER A 293 -33.11 15.27 -6.27
CA SER A 293 -33.40 16.01 -5.06
C SER A 293 -34.31 17.17 -5.44
N GLU A 294 -35.60 16.89 -5.59
CA GLU A 294 -36.64 17.83 -5.19
C GLU A 294 -36.52 17.99 -3.67
N ARG A 295 -35.53 18.78 -3.25
CA ARG A 295 -35.46 19.28 -1.87
C ARG A 295 -35.67 20.77 -1.97
N GLU A 296 -36.89 21.19 -1.66
CA GLU A 296 -37.18 22.58 -1.33
C GLU A 296 -36.16 23.05 -0.28
N ALA A 297 -35.32 24.00 -0.70
CA ALA A 297 -34.27 24.57 0.11
C ALA A 297 -34.90 25.39 1.26
N THR A 298 -35.08 24.77 2.43
CA THR A 298 -35.59 25.43 3.63
C THR A 298 -34.49 26.07 4.50
N SER A 299 -33.27 26.26 3.97
CA SER A 299 -32.20 26.96 4.68
C SER A 299 -31.95 28.35 4.11
N SER A 300 -32.14 29.40 4.92
CA SER A 300 -31.92 30.81 4.55
C SER A 300 -30.44 31.22 4.50
N HIS A 301 -29.54 30.33 4.10
CA HIS A 301 -28.15 30.65 3.88
C HIS A 301 -27.89 30.76 2.38
N SER A 302 -27.27 31.87 1.96
CA SER A 302 -26.89 32.12 0.57
C SER A 302 -26.16 30.90 0.01
N SER A 303 -26.80 30.22 -0.94
CA SER A 303 -26.24 29.00 -1.53
C SER A 303 -24.91 29.33 -2.21
N PRO A 304 -23.84 28.52 -2.02
CA PRO A 304 -22.55 28.76 -2.67
C PRO A 304 -22.66 28.82 -4.20
N ARG A 305 -21.66 29.43 -4.84
CA ARG A 305 -21.45 29.32 -6.31
C ARG A 305 -21.34 27.85 -6.72
N LEU A 306 -21.82 27.53 -7.92
CA LEU A 306 -21.72 26.18 -8.48
C LEU A 306 -20.25 25.78 -8.62
N HIS A 307 -19.85 24.68 -7.99
CA HIS A 307 -18.48 24.16 -8.06
C HIS A 307 -18.44 22.64 -7.97
N TRP A 308 -17.35 22.07 -8.49
CA TRP A 308 -17.07 20.65 -8.36
C TRP A 308 -16.53 20.34 -6.97
N ARG A 309 -17.18 19.40 -6.27
CA ARG A 309 -16.73 18.90 -4.96
C ARG A 309 -16.15 17.50 -5.13
N ARG A 310 -14.93 17.29 -4.62
CA ARG A 310 -14.25 15.98 -4.61
C ARG A 310 -14.95 14.98 -3.69
N GLY A 311 -14.80 13.69 -4.02
CA GLY A 311 -15.27 12.61 -3.15
C GLY A 311 -14.43 12.52 -1.88
N HIS A 312 -15.05 12.13 -0.78
CA HIS A 312 -14.40 12.02 0.53
C HIS A 312 -15.17 11.09 1.45
N ILE A 313 -14.51 10.57 2.48
CA ILE A 313 -15.17 9.85 3.57
C ILE A 313 -15.79 10.88 4.52
N ARG A 314 -17.05 10.68 4.86
CA ARG A 314 -17.78 11.47 5.85
C ARG A 314 -18.10 10.60 7.06
N ILE A 315 -17.77 11.10 8.24
CA ILE A 315 -18.20 10.52 9.52
C ILE A 315 -19.55 11.15 9.90
N LEU A 316 -20.56 10.31 10.09
CA LEU A 316 -21.87 10.68 10.58
C LEU A 316 -21.98 10.29 12.05
N SER A 317 -22.61 11.15 12.87
CA SER A 317 -22.82 10.90 14.30
C SER A 317 -21.52 10.65 15.07
N ARG A 318 -20.48 11.45 14.80
CA ARG A 318 -19.15 11.32 15.43
C ARG A 318 -19.27 11.33 16.96
N GLY A 319 -18.62 10.36 17.61
CA GLY A 319 -18.62 10.24 19.08
C GLY A 319 -19.95 9.77 19.69
N MET A 320 -20.90 9.30 18.88
CA MET A 320 -22.16 8.69 19.34
C MET A 320 -22.13 7.18 19.12
N GLU A 321 -23.01 6.44 19.80
CA GLU A 321 -23.14 4.97 19.69
C GLU A 321 -23.36 4.47 18.25
N ARG A 322 -23.93 5.32 17.39
CA ARG A 322 -24.16 5.03 15.96
C ARG A 322 -23.23 5.82 15.04
N GLU A 323 -21.97 6.02 15.41
CA GLU A 323 -20.98 6.58 14.48
C GLU A 323 -20.90 5.70 13.22
N ARG A 324 -21.00 6.32 12.04
CA ARG A 324 -20.90 5.61 10.76
C ARG A 324 -20.04 6.37 9.77
N ARG A 325 -19.27 5.62 8.98
CA ARG A 325 -18.46 6.16 7.89
C ARG A 325 -19.16 5.89 6.58
N VAL A 326 -19.32 6.94 5.77
CA VAL A 326 -19.93 6.84 4.44
C VAL A 326 -19.05 7.52 3.41
N TRP A 327 -18.91 6.89 2.25
CA TRP A 327 -18.25 7.49 1.11
C TRP A 327 -19.20 8.46 0.41
N VAL A 328 -18.78 9.72 0.28
CA VAL A 328 -19.49 10.76 -0.48
C VAL A 328 -18.90 10.81 -1.89
N ARG A 329 -19.74 10.66 -2.91
CA ARG A 329 -19.32 10.74 -4.32
C ARG A 329 -18.86 12.17 -4.67
N PRO A 330 -17.90 12.31 -5.59
CA PRO A 330 -17.67 13.59 -6.26
C PRO A 330 -18.98 14.07 -6.92
N CYS A 331 -19.35 15.33 -6.73
CA CYS A 331 -20.57 15.89 -7.30
C CYS A 331 -20.48 17.41 -7.50
N MET A 332 -21.37 17.94 -8.33
CA MET A 332 -21.56 19.39 -8.45
C MET A 332 -22.39 19.90 -7.26
N VAL A 333 -21.98 21.02 -6.66
CA VAL A 333 -22.66 21.62 -5.49
C VAL A 333 -22.76 23.13 -5.69
N GLY A 334 -23.88 23.72 -5.29
CA GLY A 334 -24.13 25.16 -5.34
C GLY A 334 -25.25 25.54 -6.31
N ASN A 335 -25.48 26.84 -6.47
CA ASN A 335 -26.46 27.38 -7.41
C ASN A 335 -25.73 28.01 -8.60
N VAL A 336 -26.14 27.64 -9.82
CA VAL A 336 -25.61 28.21 -11.08
C VAL A 336 -25.89 29.71 -11.20
N GLU A 337 -27.00 30.20 -10.62
CA GLU A 337 -27.38 31.62 -10.63
C GLU A 337 -26.39 32.48 -9.84
N ASN A 338 -25.69 31.89 -8.86
CA ASN A 338 -24.65 32.58 -8.09
C ASN A 338 -23.29 32.59 -8.81
N GLY A 339 -23.23 32.05 -10.04
CA GLY A 339 -22.04 31.89 -10.86
C GLY A 339 -21.37 30.53 -10.70
N ILE A 340 -20.42 30.24 -11.59
CA ILE A 340 -19.57 29.04 -11.54
C ILE A 340 -18.24 29.43 -10.92
N LEU A 341 -17.81 28.67 -9.91
CA LEU A 341 -16.48 28.78 -9.35
C LEU A 341 -15.61 27.68 -9.97
N ASP A 342 -14.78 28.08 -10.92
CA ASP A 342 -13.70 27.26 -11.42
C ASP A 342 -12.43 27.56 -10.60
N LYS A 343 -11.78 26.52 -10.07
CA LYS A 343 -10.61 26.65 -9.20
C LYS A 343 -9.38 26.16 -9.93
N ASP A 344 -8.61 27.09 -10.48
CA ASP A 344 -7.27 26.82 -10.98
C ASP A 344 -6.24 27.03 -9.87
N TYR A 345 -5.51 25.97 -9.53
CA TYR A 345 -4.41 26.04 -8.57
C TYR A 345 -3.10 26.17 -9.34
N ARG A 346 -2.42 27.31 -9.22
CA ARG A 346 -1.03 27.44 -9.66
C ARG A 346 -0.12 26.93 -8.54
N LEU A 347 0.66 25.90 -8.83
CA LEU A 347 1.72 25.46 -7.93
C LEU A 347 2.87 26.47 -8.02
N GLU A 348 3.13 27.19 -6.93
CA GLU A 348 4.35 27.97 -6.79
C GLU A 348 5.48 27.02 -6.39
N LYS A 349 6.63 27.12 -7.07
CA LYS A 349 7.84 26.45 -6.60
C LYS A 349 8.22 27.11 -5.28
N SER A 350 8.16 26.37 -4.18
CA SER A 350 8.85 26.75 -2.95
C SER A 350 10.35 26.83 -3.26
N GLU A 351 10.93 28.02 -3.14
CA GLU A 351 12.38 28.18 -3.10
C GLU A 351 12.87 27.43 -1.86
N VAL A 352 13.59 26.33 -2.08
CA VAL A 352 14.30 25.56 -1.04
C VAL A 352 15.76 25.95 -1.09
#